data_AF-A0A0M6Y7E6-F1
#
_entry.id   AF-A0A0M6Y7E6-F1
#
_cell.length_a   1.000
_cell.length_b   1.000
_cell.length_c   1.000
_cell.angle_alpha   90.00
_cell.angle_beta   90.00
_cell.angle_gamma   90.00
#
_symmetry.space_group_name_H-M   'P 1'
#
loop_
_entity.id
_entity.type
_entity.pdbx_description
1 polymer ?
#
loop_
_entity_poly.entity_id
_entity_poly.type
_entity_poly.pdbx_seq_one_letter_code
_entity_poly.pdbx_strand_id
1 'polypeptide(L)'
;MIAKYLGVLLPLTALCMTITPANSQQTLPAVDGISGKMSVNGGSSDGSAVGGVEGAITMPLGHRFGLQLDAGVGGYDEPFAGQSAYYGAGAHLFWRDPSTGMIGLEGSYSHLDAYQGVDVFSAGIEAERYWGPITLGGVVGVTDGSRAIETNGRSQFRYDLDATFVAGSKLTWYPDENLALSVSGRVSGGDASGGLGVEWAPLRDTQLQPSLFARAALREGGEAYALAGVSIYFGGKSKSLIRRHREDDPPIANVMTLGGLGFSLGAIMKFKQHKDNPTQQPNGTPPSLQILSLPQ
;
A
#
# COMPACT_ATOMS: atom_id res chain seq x y z
N MET A 1 17.62 24.89 2.14
CA MET A 1 16.85 24.76 3.40
C MET A 1 16.75 23.28 3.80
N ILE A 2 17.88 22.61 4.07
CA ILE A 2 17.96 21.14 4.26
C ILE A 2 18.17 20.76 5.74
N ALA A 3 18.10 21.71 6.67
CA ALA A 3 18.53 21.52 8.06
C ALA A 3 17.41 21.63 9.12
N LYS A 4 16.12 21.56 8.75
CA LYS A 4 15.01 21.74 9.72
C LYS A 4 14.15 20.52 10.04
N TYR A 5 14.36 19.38 9.38
CA TYR A 5 13.64 18.12 9.68
C TYR A 5 14.50 17.09 10.44
N LEU A 6 15.63 17.51 11.02
CA LEU A 6 16.56 16.63 11.73
C LEU A 6 16.21 16.46 13.23
N GLY A 7 15.05 16.94 13.69
CA GLY A 7 14.80 17.19 15.12
C GLY A 7 13.72 16.35 15.81
N VAL A 8 12.92 15.54 15.11
CA VAL A 8 11.80 14.78 15.77
C VAL A 8 11.68 13.31 15.35
N LEU A 9 12.43 12.80 14.37
CA LEU A 9 12.39 11.37 14.04
C LEU A 9 13.78 10.78 13.83
N LEU A 10 14.33 10.19 14.89
CA LEU A 10 15.30 9.09 14.86
C LEU A 10 15.54 8.64 16.33
N PRO A 11 15.47 7.34 16.70
CA PRO A 11 15.08 6.16 15.92
C PRO A 11 13.98 5.31 16.62
N LEU A 12 12.92 4.94 15.88
CA LEU A 12 12.15 3.72 16.21
C LEU A 12 12.45 2.62 15.16
N THR A 13 13.70 2.52 14.71
CA THR A 13 14.15 1.50 13.75
C THR A 13 15.58 1.09 14.06
N ALA A 14 15.76 0.49 15.24
CA ALA A 14 16.87 -0.41 15.52
C ALA A 14 16.43 -1.45 16.55
N LEU A 15 15.29 -2.12 16.33
CA LEU A 15 15.03 -3.35 17.07
C LEU A 15 15.84 -4.44 16.39
N CYS A 16 17.02 -4.71 16.95
CA CYS A 16 17.87 -5.84 16.61
C CYS A 16 17.01 -7.12 16.60
N MET A 17 16.71 -7.64 15.41
CA MET A 17 16.08 -8.95 15.23
C MET A 17 17.12 -10.00 15.62
N THR A 18 17.30 -10.24 16.91
CA THR A 18 18.12 -11.35 17.37
C THR A 18 17.42 -12.65 16.96
N ILE A 19 18.08 -13.41 16.11
CA ILE A 19 17.67 -14.78 15.78
C ILE A 19 18.02 -15.62 17.01
N THR A 20 17.10 -15.71 17.97
CA THR A 20 17.17 -16.77 18.98
C THR A 20 16.74 -18.08 18.32
N PRO A 21 17.52 -19.18 18.43
CA PRO A 21 17.06 -20.48 17.97
C PRO A 21 15.88 -20.92 18.83
N ALA A 22 14.70 -21.02 18.23
CA ALA A 22 13.53 -21.59 18.89
C ALA A 22 13.72 -23.11 19.01
N ASN A 23 13.34 -23.65 20.18
CA ASN A 23 13.29 -25.07 20.49
C ASN A 23 12.57 -25.87 19.39
N SER A 24 12.93 -27.15 19.26
CA SER A 24 12.44 -28.11 18.26
C SER A 24 10.92 -28.32 18.28
N GLN A 25 10.15 -27.33 17.84
CA GLN A 25 8.84 -27.52 17.28
C GLN A 25 9.01 -27.96 15.84
N GLN A 26 8.23 -28.95 15.43
CA GLN A 26 8.18 -29.43 14.05
C GLN A 26 8.03 -28.22 13.11
N THR A 27 9.03 -27.99 12.27
CA THR A 27 9.10 -26.78 11.45
C THR A 27 8.00 -26.84 10.40
N LEU A 28 7.03 -25.92 10.50
CA LEU A 28 5.98 -25.79 9.49
C LEU A 28 6.61 -25.28 8.17
N PRO A 29 6.08 -25.72 7.02
CA PRO A 29 6.53 -25.20 5.74
C PRO A 29 6.12 -23.73 5.61
N ALA A 30 6.89 -22.95 4.82
CA ALA A 30 6.61 -21.53 4.54
C ALA A 30 5.19 -21.30 3.99
N VAL A 31 4.72 -22.25 3.19
CA VAL A 31 3.37 -22.37 2.63
C VAL A 31 3.03 -23.87 2.66
N ASP A 32 1.86 -24.27 3.14
CA ASP A 32 1.53 -25.70 3.34
C ASP A 32 0.88 -26.38 2.13
N GLY A 33 0.74 -25.65 1.02
CA GLY A 33 0.15 -26.07 -0.24
C GLY A 33 -0.14 -24.84 -1.10
N ILE A 34 -0.73 -25.02 -2.29
CA ILE A 34 -1.26 -23.86 -3.03
C ILE A 34 -2.46 -23.33 -2.25
N SER A 35 -2.41 -22.05 -1.91
CA SER A 35 -3.44 -21.32 -1.18
C SER A 35 -3.72 -20.00 -1.86
N GLY A 36 -4.80 -19.34 -1.47
CA GLY A 36 -5.09 -18.01 -1.98
C GLY A 36 -6.14 -17.29 -1.17
N LYS A 37 -6.33 -16.03 -1.54
CA LYS A 37 -7.31 -15.12 -0.95
C LYS A 37 -7.96 -14.34 -2.08
N MET A 38 -9.27 -14.17 -2.00
CA MET A 38 -10.00 -13.23 -2.85
C MET A 38 -10.80 -12.30 -1.96
N SER A 39 -10.75 -11.00 -2.24
CA SER A 39 -11.39 -9.96 -1.44
C SER A 39 -12.22 -9.06 -2.34
N VAL A 40 -13.45 -8.78 -1.92
CA VAL A 40 -14.32 -7.76 -2.52
C VAL A 40 -14.52 -6.67 -1.48
N ASN A 41 -14.36 -5.42 -1.87
CA ASN A 41 -14.39 -4.31 -0.94
C ASN A 41 -14.95 -3.03 -1.54
N GLY A 42 -15.37 -2.13 -0.65
CA GLY A 42 -15.86 -0.81 -0.98
C GLY A 42 -15.79 0.13 0.22
N GLY A 43 -15.88 1.41 -0.05
CA GLY A 43 -15.82 2.43 0.98
C GLY A 43 -15.70 3.83 0.40
N SER A 44 -14.96 4.69 1.10
CA SER A 44 -14.72 6.07 0.68
C SER A 44 -13.26 6.49 0.86
N SER A 45 -12.78 7.34 -0.03
CA SER A 45 -11.51 8.06 0.08
C SER A 45 -11.77 9.53 -0.21
N ASP A 46 -11.53 10.41 0.78
CA ASP A 46 -11.83 11.84 0.74
C ASP A 46 -13.26 12.19 0.34
N GLY A 47 -14.23 11.35 0.76
CA GLY A 47 -15.65 11.55 0.47
C GLY A 47 -16.09 11.00 -0.89
N SER A 48 -15.16 10.61 -1.76
CA SER A 48 -15.43 9.91 -3.01
C SER A 48 -15.64 8.41 -2.78
N ALA A 49 -16.52 7.79 -3.56
CA ALA A 49 -16.74 6.36 -3.50
C ALA A 49 -15.56 5.60 -4.10
N VAL A 50 -15.20 4.48 -3.47
CA VAL A 50 -14.12 3.60 -3.90
C VAL A 50 -14.52 2.14 -3.72
N GLY A 51 -14.04 1.26 -4.58
CA GLY A 51 -14.21 -0.17 -4.39
C GLY A 51 -13.43 -1.00 -5.39
N GLY A 52 -13.42 -2.32 -5.18
CA GLY A 52 -12.68 -3.23 -6.03
C GLY A 52 -12.68 -4.67 -5.58
N VAL A 53 -11.95 -5.45 -6.37
CA VAL A 53 -11.67 -6.86 -6.14
C VAL A 53 -10.17 -7.06 -6.18
N GLU A 54 -9.64 -7.74 -5.17
CA GLU A 54 -8.23 -8.10 -5.05
C GLU A 54 -8.13 -9.61 -4.87
N GLY A 55 -7.09 -10.23 -5.43
CA GLY A 55 -6.85 -11.65 -5.32
C GLY A 55 -5.36 -11.94 -5.20
N ALA A 56 -5.02 -12.99 -4.46
CA ALA A 56 -3.67 -13.50 -4.34
C ALA A 56 -3.65 -15.03 -4.37
N ILE A 57 -2.64 -15.59 -5.01
CA ILE A 57 -2.31 -17.02 -4.98
C ILE A 57 -0.90 -17.15 -4.45
N THR A 58 -0.73 -18.02 -3.46
CA THR A 58 0.54 -18.32 -2.82
C THR A 58 0.87 -19.79 -3.02
N MET A 59 2.11 -20.07 -3.41
CA MET A 59 2.58 -21.41 -3.73
C MET A 59 3.92 -21.71 -3.06
N PRO A 60 4.12 -22.94 -2.55
CA PRO A 60 5.40 -23.35 -2.00
C PRO A 60 6.41 -23.55 -3.13
N LEU A 61 7.58 -22.92 -3.00
CA LEU A 61 8.77 -23.22 -3.83
C LEU A 61 9.71 -24.20 -3.12
N GLY A 62 9.50 -24.43 -1.82
CA GLY A 62 10.21 -25.40 -1.01
C GLY A 62 9.74 -25.31 0.45
N HIS A 63 10.44 -25.99 1.36
CA HIS A 63 10.03 -26.00 2.77
C HIS A 63 10.07 -24.61 3.41
N ARG A 64 10.99 -23.75 2.99
CA ARG A 64 11.18 -22.41 3.56
C ARG A 64 10.93 -21.28 2.57
N PHE A 65 10.61 -21.57 1.32
CA PHE A 65 10.44 -20.57 0.28
C PHE A 65 9.05 -20.64 -0.33
N GLY A 66 8.48 -19.48 -0.61
CA GLY A 66 7.20 -19.36 -1.30
C GLY A 66 7.19 -18.19 -2.26
N LEU A 67 6.24 -18.27 -3.19
CA LEU A 67 5.93 -17.22 -4.16
C LEU A 67 4.47 -16.84 -3.96
N GLN A 68 4.20 -15.54 -3.87
CA GLN A 68 2.85 -15.01 -4.01
C GLN A 68 2.75 -14.22 -5.32
N LEU A 69 1.63 -14.38 -6.00
CA LEU A 69 1.21 -13.52 -7.10
C LEU A 69 -0.12 -12.88 -6.71
N ASP A 70 -0.22 -11.57 -6.84
CA ASP A 70 -1.42 -10.81 -6.52
C ASP A 70 -1.85 -9.93 -7.69
N ALA A 71 -3.14 -9.65 -7.75
CA ALA A 71 -3.74 -8.76 -8.73
C ALA A 71 -4.98 -8.11 -8.15
N GLY A 72 -5.31 -6.92 -8.64
CA GLY A 72 -6.51 -6.22 -8.23
C GLY A 72 -7.04 -5.33 -9.33
N VAL A 73 -8.35 -5.08 -9.29
CA VAL A 73 -9.04 -4.13 -10.15
C VAL A 73 -10.12 -3.41 -9.35
N GLY A 74 -10.44 -2.19 -9.73
CA GLY A 74 -11.63 -1.54 -9.23
C GLY A 74 -11.83 -0.13 -9.75
N GLY A 75 -12.64 0.64 -9.03
CA GLY A 75 -13.02 1.98 -9.43
C GLY A 75 -12.94 2.97 -8.29
N TYR A 76 -12.73 4.23 -8.65
CA TYR A 76 -12.72 5.37 -7.77
C TYR A 76 -13.39 6.56 -8.46
N ASP A 77 -14.23 7.28 -7.72
CA ASP A 77 -14.87 8.49 -8.22
C ASP A 77 -13.94 9.69 -8.05
N GLU A 78 -13.29 10.11 -9.13
CA GLU A 78 -12.37 11.25 -9.11
C GLU A 78 -13.15 12.57 -9.22
N PRO A 79 -12.98 13.53 -8.28
CA PRO A 79 -13.72 14.80 -8.31
C PRO A 79 -13.57 15.61 -9.61
N PHE A 80 -12.47 15.42 -10.35
CA PHE A 80 -12.16 16.16 -11.57
C PHE A 80 -12.07 15.30 -12.84
N ALA A 81 -11.87 13.99 -12.71
CA ALA A 81 -11.76 13.06 -13.85
C ALA A 81 -13.00 12.17 -14.02
N GLY A 82 -13.91 12.16 -13.04
CA GLY A 82 -15.07 11.28 -13.01
C GLY A 82 -14.70 9.85 -12.62
N GLN A 83 -15.54 8.89 -12.99
CA GLN A 83 -15.32 7.47 -12.66
C GLN A 83 -14.04 6.98 -13.33
N SER A 84 -13.03 6.68 -12.52
CA SER A 84 -11.72 6.20 -12.96
C SER A 84 -11.53 4.76 -12.53
N ALA A 85 -10.96 3.95 -13.41
CA ALA A 85 -10.64 2.55 -13.11
C ALA A 85 -9.17 2.43 -12.72
N TYR A 86 -8.86 1.53 -11.79
CA TYR A 86 -7.48 1.12 -11.53
C TYR A 86 -7.35 -0.39 -11.63
N TYR A 87 -6.15 -0.84 -11.96
CA TYR A 87 -5.78 -2.26 -11.90
C TYR A 87 -4.29 -2.40 -11.63
N GLY A 88 -3.87 -3.59 -11.24
CA GLY A 88 -2.45 -3.91 -11.17
C GLY A 88 -2.19 -5.30 -10.69
N ALA A 89 -0.91 -5.64 -10.62
CA ALA A 89 -0.42 -6.94 -10.23
C ALA A 89 0.93 -6.84 -9.52
N GLY A 90 1.19 -7.78 -8.64
CA GLY A 90 2.39 -7.88 -7.84
C GLY A 90 2.87 -9.31 -7.69
N ALA A 91 4.13 -9.42 -7.26
CA ALA A 91 4.73 -10.69 -6.92
C ALA A 91 5.63 -10.52 -5.70
N HIS A 92 5.60 -11.52 -4.82
CA HIS A 92 6.44 -11.60 -3.63
C HIS A 92 7.21 -12.92 -3.63
N LEU A 93 8.53 -12.85 -3.55
CA LEU A 93 9.38 -14.01 -3.32
C LEU A 93 9.93 -13.96 -1.91
N PHE A 94 9.63 -14.95 -1.09
CA PHE A 94 9.96 -14.90 0.33
C PHE A 94 10.56 -16.18 0.88
N TRP A 95 11.42 -16.00 1.89
CA TRP A 95 11.78 -17.02 2.85
C TRP A 95 10.90 -16.87 4.09
N ARG A 96 10.36 -17.96 4.64
CA ARG A 96 9.53 -17.92 5.85
C ARG A 96 9.73 -19.13 6.77
N ASP A 97 9.70 -18.83 8.06
CA ASP A 97 9.40 -19.78 9.12
C ASP A 97 8.12 -19.32 9.87
N PRO A 98 6.98 -20.03 9.74
CA PRO A 98 5.71 -19.62 10.37
C PRO A 98 5.76 -19.49 11.90
N SER A 99 6.77 -20.07 12.55
CA SER A 99 6.99 -19.93 14.00
C SER A 99 7.75 -18.65 14.37
N THR A 100 8.49 -18.06 13.42
CA THR A 100 9.50 -17.04 13.70
C THR A 100 9.29 -15.76 12.90
N GLY A 101 9.14 -15.83 11.59
CA GLY A 101 9.09 -14.64 10.73
C GLY A 101 9.32 -14.91 9.25
N MET A 102 9.39 -13.84 8.48
CA MET A 102 9.55 -13.85 7.03
C MET A 102 10.52 -12.75 6.58
N ILE A 103 11.22 -12.98 5.49
CA ILE A 103 11.89 -11.92 4.72
C ILE A 103 11.67 -12.18 3.24
N GLY A 104 11.38 -11.15 2.47
CA GLY A 104 11.00 -11.27 1.07
C GLY A 104 11.40 -10.07 0.23
N LEU A 105 11.29 -10.26 -1.08
CA LEU A 105 11.38 -9.22 -2.08
C LEU A 105 10.01 -9.09 -2.75
N GLU A 106 9.60 -7.85 -2.99
CA GLU A 106 8.37 -7.55 -3.70
C GLU A 106 8.63 -6.71 -4.95
N GLY A 107 7.77 -6.88 -5.95
CA GLY A 107 7.70 -6.02 -7.12
C GLY A 107 6.27 -5.94 -7.62
N SER A 108 5.84 -4.76 -8.08
CA SER A 108 4.48 -4.56 -8.56
C SER A 108 4.37 -3.48 -9.64
N TYR A 109 3.24 -3.55 -10.34
CA TYR A 109 2.78 -2.60 -11.33
C TYR A 109 1.32 -2.25 -11.07
N SER A 110 0.96 -0.99 -11.23
CA SER A 110 -0.41 -0.52 -11.21
C SER A 110 -0.65 0.53 -12.29
N HIS A 111 -1.89 0.62 -12.71
CA HIS A 111 -2.39 1.60 -13.65
C HIS A 111 -3.64 2.26 -13.10
N LEU A 112 -3.76 3.57 -13.28
CA LEU A 112 -4.97 4.34 -13.09
C LEU A 112 -5.38 4.98 -14.42
N ASP A 113 -6.62 4.72 -14.83
CA ASP A 113 -7.29 5.38 -15.95
C ASP A 113 -7.86 6.74 -15.52
N ALA A 114 -6.97 7.61 -15.07
CA ALA A 114 -7.21 9.04 -14.87
C ALA A 114 -5.96 9.80 -15.34
N TYR A 115 -6.07 11.11 -15.55
CA TYR A 115 -4.93 11.96 -15.93
C TYR A 115 -4.17 11.49 -17.20
N GLN A 116 -4.90 10.96 -18.18
CA GLN A 116 -4.36 10.34 -19.41
C GLN A 116 -3.58 9.03 -19.19
N GLY A 117 -3.85 8.32 -18.09
CA GLY A 117 -3.19 7.07 -17.75
C GLY A 117 -1.96 7.33 -16.91
N VAL A 118 -1.95 6.78 -15.70
CA VAL A 118 -0.80 6.83 -14.78
C VAL A 118 -0.39 5.41 -14.44
N ASP A 119 0.85 5.08 -14.72
CA ASP A 119 1.47 3.80 -14.39
C ASP A 119 2.38 4.00 -13.18
N VAL A 120 2.37 3.05 -12.25
CA VAL A 120 3.23 3.08 -11.07
C VAL A 120 3.89 1.72 -10.91
N PHE A 121 5.21 1.74 -10.76
CA PHE A 121 6.04 0.57 -10.52
C PHE A 121 6.67 0.66 -9.15
N SER A 122 6.74 -0.47 -8.44
CA SER A 122 7.38 -0.52 -7.14
C SER A 122 8.25 -1.74 -7.00
N ALA A 123 9.30 -1.60 -6.19
CA ALA A 123 10.16 -2.70 -5.78
C ALA A 123 10.62 -2.50 -4.33
N GLY A 124 10.66 -3.57 -3.55
CA GLY A 124 10.92 -3.47 -2.13
C GLY A 124 11.44 -4.74 -1.48
N ILE A 125 11.86 -4.60 -0.23
CA ILE A 125 12.20 -5.67 0.69
C ILE A 125 11.17 -5.62 1.82
N GLU A 126 10.57 -6.77 2.11
CA GLU A 126 9.63 -6.95 3.21
C GLU A 126 10.21 -7.88 4.27
N ALA A 127 9.81 -7.67 5.53
CA ALA A 127 10.19 -8.54 6.63
C ALA A 127 9.09 -8.57 7.70
N GLU A 128 8.94 -9.74 8.31
CA GLU A 128 8.02 -9.96 9.43
C GLU A 128 8.68 -10.74 10.56
N ARG A 129 8.15 -10.49 11.76
CA ARG A 129 8.51 -11.21 12.96
C ARG A 129 7.28 -11.57 13.77
N TYR A 130 7.25 -12.80 14.26
CA TYR A 130 6.12 -13.40 14.97
C TYR A 130 6.47 -13.65 16.44
N TRP A 131 5.59 -13.21 17.33
CA TRP A 131 5.70 -13.45 18.77
C TRP A 131 4.32 -13.75 19.35
N GLY A 132 4.00 -15.04 19.53
CA GLY A 132 2.69 -15.46 20.04
C GLY A 132 1.55 -14.83 19.23
N PRO A 133 0.65 -14.04 19.86
CA PRO A 133 -0.47 -13.38 19.19
C PRO A 133 -0.08 -12.05 18.51
N ILE A 134 1.20 -11.76 18.31
CA ILE A 134 1.65 -10.50 17.70
C ILE A 134 2.48 -10.78 16.44
N THR A 135 2.21 -10.04 15.37
CA THR A 135 3.03 -9.96 14.17
C THR A 135 3.46 -8.52 13.96
N LEU A 136 4.77 -8.29 13.81
CA LEU A 136 5.32 -7.02 13.33
C LEU A 136 5.84 -7.22 11.91
N GLY A 137 5.33 -6.44 10.97
CA GLY A 137 5.80 -6.41 9.59
C GLY A 137 6.35 -5.05 9.21
N GLY A 138 7.26 -5.03 8.25
CA GLY A 138 7.79 -3.80 7.67
C GLY A 138 8.22 -4.00 6.23
N VAL A 139 8.23 -2.90 5.48
CA VAL A 139 8.70 -2.83 4.10
C VAL A 139 9.54 -1.59 3.90
N VAL A 140 10.57 -1.70 3.07
CA VAL A 140 11.31 -0.56 2.53
C VAL A 140 11.52 -0.78 1.04
N GLY A 141 11.40 0.28 0.24
CA GLY A 141 11.46 0.14 -1.21
C GLY A 141 11.47 1.47 -1.93
N VAL A 142 11.26 1.38 -3.24
CA VAL A 142 11.16 2.51 -4.14
C VAL A 142 9.89 2.36 -4.98
N THR A 143 9.27 3.49 -5.28
CA THR A 143 8.15 3.60 -6.20
C THR A 143 8.49 4.64 -7.25
N ASP A 144 8.24 4.32 -8.52
CA ASP A 144 8.42 5.20 -9.66
C ASP A 144 7.13 5.23 -10.49
N GLY A 145 6.88 6.32 -11.22
CA GLY A 145 5.62 6.48 -11.95
C GLY A 145 5.78 7.12 -13.32
N SER A 146 4.84 6.82 -14.21
CA SER A 146 4.73 7.49 -15.49
C SER A 146 4.12 8.89 -15.32
N ARG A 147 4.20 9.69 -16.36
CA ARG A 147 3.80 11.10 -16.35
C ARG A 147 2.29 11.25 -16.26
N ALA A 148 1.81 12.07 -15.32
CA ALA A 148 0.40 12.45 -15.21
C ALA A 148 0.11 13.75 -15.97
N ILE A 149 -1.01 13.79 -16.71
CA ILE A 149 -1.47 14.99 -17.42
C ILE A 149 -2.91 15.30 -17.07
N GLU A 150 -3.12 16.48 -16.53
CA GLU A 150 -4.45 16.98 -16.25
C GLU A 150 -4.87 18.03 -17.28
N THR A 151 -6.04 17.83 -17.90
CA THR A 151 -6.64 18.82 -18.81
C THR A 151 -7.91 19.36 -18.19
N ASN A 152 -7.93 20.65 -17.86
CA ASN A 152 -9.17 21.39 -17.62
C ASN A 152 -9.53 22.14 -18.90
N GLY A 153 -10.80 22.54 -19.08
CA GLY A 153 -11.33 23.19 -20.29
C GLY A 153 -10.66 24.50 -20.74
N ARG A 154 -9.56 24.93 -20.10
CA ARG A 154 -8.71 26.08 -20.48
C ARG A 154 -7.21 25.83 -20.42
N SER A 155 -6.71 24.72 -19.89
CA SER A 155 -5.26 24.51 -19.64
C SER A 155 -4.89 23.05 -19.42
N GLN A 156 -3.66 22.68 -19.81
CA GLN A 156 -3.03 21.40 -19.51
C GLN A 156 -1.93 21.56 -18.45
N PHE A 157 -1.97 20.75 -17.40
CA PHE A 157 -0.94 20.66 -16.37
C PHE A 157 -0.22 19.32 -16.48
N ARG A 158 1.11 19.36 -16.36
CA ARG A 158 2.00 18.20 -16.48
C ARG A 158 2.68 17.98 -15.14
N TYR A 159 2.70 16.73 -14.69
CA TYR A 159 3.39 16.30 -13.48
C TYR A 159 4.20 15.04 -13.78
N ASP A 160 5.48 15.09 -13.45
CA ASP A 160 6.36 13.94 -13.54
C ASP A 160 6.42 13.29 -12.14
N LEU A 161 6.13 11.99 -12.10
CA LEU A 161 6.23 11.17 -10.89
C LEU A 161 7.67 10.70 -10.76
N ASP A 162 8.44 11.38 -9.90
CA ASP A 162 9.82 10.97 -9.64
C ASP A 162 9.88 9.72 -8.76
N ALA A 163 10.95 8.95 -8.92
CA ALA A 163 11.26 7.83 -8.04
C ALA A 163 11.34 8.30 -6.57
N THR A 164 10.48 7.73 -5.72
CA THR A 164 10.39 8.06 -4.30
C THR A 164 10.76 6.87 -3.43
N PHE A 165 11.44 7.16 -2.31
CA PHE A 165 11.66 6.19 -1.26
C PHE A 165 10.37 5.95 -0.49
N VAL A 166 10.16 4.69 -0.12
CA VAL A 166 8.99 4.29 0.63
C VAL A 166 9.36 3.37 1.78
N ALA A 167 8.78 3.61 2.95
CA ALA A 167 8.91 2.75 4.12
C ALA A 167 7.57 2.58 4.82
N GLY A 168 7.27 1.39 5.31
CA GLY A 168 6.06 1.13 6.08
C GLY A 168 6.27 0.10 7.17
N SER A 169 5.43 0.17 8.20
CA SER A 169 5.37 -0.82 9.28
C SER A 169 3.93 -1.11 9.65
N LYS A 170 3.67 -2.33 10.11
CA LYS A 170 2.36 -2.78 10.58
C LYS A 170 2.54 -3.69 11.79
N LEU A 171 1.85 -3.36 12.87
CA LEU A 171 1.71 -4.23 14.03
C LEU A 171 0.31 -4.83 14.01
N THR A 172 0.23 -6.16 14.04
CA THR A 172 -1.03 -6.88 14.16
C THR A 172 -1.05 -7.66 15.47
N TRP A 173 -2.09 -7.46 16.26
CA TRP A 173 -2.40 -8.23 17.45
C TRP A 173 -3.62 -9.12 17.19
N TYR A 174 -3.57 -10.35 17.70
CA TYR A 174 -4.62 -11.35 17.58
C TYR A 174 -5.21 -11.65 18.97
N PRO A 175 -6.30 -10.97 19.40
CA PRO A 175 -6.95 -11.27 20.68
C PRO A 175 -7.51 -12.69 20.75
N ASP A 176 -7.95 -13.21 19.60
CA ASP A 176 -8.30 -14.61 19.33
C ASP A 176 -7.61 -15.01 18.02
N GLU A 177 -7.42 -16.31 17.79
CA GLU A 177 -6.76 -16.80 16.58
C GLU A 177 -7.49 -16.39 15.28
N ASN A 178 -8.77 -15.99 15.37
CA ASN A 178 -9.61 -15.61 14.23
C ASN A 178 -10.00 -14.12 14.19
N LEU A 179 -9.40 -13.29 15.05
CA LEU A 179 -9.60 -11.84 15.06
C LEU A 179 -8.25 -11.15 15.00
N ALA A 180 -8.05 -10.29 14.02
CA ALA A 180 -6.85 -9.49 13.84
C ALA A 180 -7.19 -8.01 14.05
N LEU A 181 -6.43 -7.33 14.89
CA LEU A 181 -6.45 -5.88 15.07
C LEU A 181 -5.08 -5.34 14.65
N SER A 182 -5.05 -4.31 13.81
CA SER A 182 -3.81 -3.79 13.25
C SER A 182 -3.71 -2.28 13.33
N VAL A 183 -2.49 -1.82 13.55
CA VAL A 183 -2.07 -0.42 13.40
C VAL A 183 -0.88 -0.37 12.44
N SER A 184 -0.86 0.64 11.59
CA SER A 184 0.16 0.77 10.56
C SER A 184 0.61 2.22 10.41
N GLY A 185 1.84 2.40 9.95
CA GLY A 185 2.40 3.68 9.56
C GLY A 185 3.22 3.52 8.29
N ARG A 186 3.17 4.52 7.41
CA ARG A 186 3.91 4.55 6.14
C ARG A 186 4.43 5.94 5.86
N VAL A 187 5.58 6.02 5.20
CA VAL A 187 6.14 7.26 4.65
C VAL A 187 6.44 7.01 3.18
N SER A 188 5.98 7.91 2.31
CA SER A 188 6.23 7.86 0.86
C SER A 188 6.32 9.27 0.31
N GLY A 189 7.38 9.58 -0.45
CA GLY A 189 7.54 10.89 -1.09
C GLY A 189 7.61 12.09 -0.13
N GLY A 190 7.91 11.85 1.15
CA GLY A 190 7.97 12.89 2.19
C GLY A 190 6.73 13.00 3.06
N ASP A 191 5.61 12.36 2.69
CA ASP A 191 4.38 12.38 3.49
C ASP A 191 4.28 11.13 4.36
N ALA A 192 3.75 11.30 5.58
CA ALA A 192 3.39 10.20 6.46
C ALA A 192 1.90 9.83 6.38
N SER A 193 1.57 8.56 6.62
CA SER A 193 0.20 8.09 6.84
C SER A 193 0.14 7.11 8.00
N GLY A 194 -0.97 7.11 8.74
CA GLY A 194 -1.25 6.19 9.83
C GLY A 194 -2.60 5.52 9.64
N GLY A 195 -2.66 4.20 9.87
CA GLY A 195 -3.87 3.42 9.62
C GLY A 195 -4.20 2.41 10.71
N LEU A 196 -5.46 2.03 10.76
CA LEU A 196 -6.02 1.00 11.62
C LEU A 196 -6.75 -0.04 10.75
N GLY A 197 -6.79 -1.27 11.21
CA GLY A 197 -7.56 -2.32 10.54
C GLY A 197 -8.04 -3.40 11.49
N VAL A 198 -9.17 -3.99 11.14
CA VAL A 198 -9.74 -5.17 11.79
C VAL A 198 -10.06 -6.22 10.74
N GLU A 199 -9.80 -7.48 11.06
CA GLU A 199 -10.25 -8.61 10.25
C GLU A 199 -10.74 -9.74 11.16
N TRP A 200 -11.90 -10.31 10.85
CA TRP A 200 -12.53 -11.35 11.64
C TRP A 200 -13.00 -12.51 10.76
N ALA A 201 -12.54 -13.73 11.06
CA ALA A 201 -12.94 -14.95 10.39
C ALA A 201 -13.89 -15.77 11.29
N PRO A 202 -15.22 -15.64 11.17
CA PRO A 202 -16.16 -16.29 12.07
C PRO A 202 -16.18 -17.83 11.93
N LEU A 203 -15.83 -18.35 10.75
CA LEU A 203 -15.84 -19.79 10.47
C LEU A 203 -14.46 -20.38 10.73
N ARG A 204 -14.44 -21.39 11.61
CA ARG A 204 -13.23 -22.13 12.00
C ARG A 204 -13.11 -23.40 11.17
N ASP A 205 -11.87 -23.78 10.89
CA ASP A 205 -11.49 -25.08 10.33
C ASP A 205 -12.13 -25.45 8.98
N THR A 206 -12.52 -24.47 8.18
CA THR A 206 -13.04 -24.67 6.82
C THR A 206 -11.94 -24.54 5.78
N GLN A 207 -12.04 -25.31 4.69
CA GLN A 207 -11.16 -25.16 3.52
C GLN A 207 -11.40 -23.83 2.78
N LEU A 208 -12.64 -23.34 2.82
CA LEU A 208 -13.03 -21.99 2.38
C LEU A 208 -13.37 -21.17 3.62
N GLN A 209 -12.49 -20.27 4.03
CA GLN A 209 -12.65 -19.46 5.23
C GLN A 209 -13.01 -18.03 4.85
N PRO A 210 -14.28 -17.61 5.01
CA PRO A 210 -14.65 -16.22 4.85
C PRO A 210 -14.14 -15.39 6.04
N SER A 211 -13.74 -14.16 5.77
CA SER A 211 -13.47 -13.13 6.77
C SER A 211 -14.15 -11.82 6.40
N LEU A 212 -14.49 -11.03 7.41
CA LEU A 212 -14.94 -9.65 7.27
C LEU A 212 -13.77 -8.75 7.67
N PHE A 213 -13.54 -7.69 6.91
CA PHE A 213 -12.50 -6.72 7.26
C PHE A 213 -12.98 -5.29 7.13
N ALA A 214 -12.34 -4.41 7.90
CA ALA A 214 -12.44 -2.97 7.76
C ALA A 214 -11.07 -2.34 7.99
N ARG A 215 -10.76 -1.28 7.24
CA ARG A 215 -9.51 -0.53 7.30
C ARG A 215 -9.81 0.95 7.19
N ALA A 216 -9.06 1.76 7.92
CA ALA A 216 -9.10 3.21 7.79
C ALA A 216 -7.69 3.77 7.92
N ALA A 217 -7.37 4.82 7.18
CA ALA A 217 -6.12 5.54 7.40
C ALA A 217 -6.26 7.04 7.14
N LEU A 218 -5.32 7.78 7.72
CA LEU A 218 -5.16 9.21 7.59
C LEU A 218 -3.78 9.50 7.01
N ARG A 219 -3.68 10.46 6.10
CA ARG A 219 -2.42 11.01 5.58
C ARG A 219 -2.14 12.36 6.20
N GLU A 220 -0.85 12.70 6.25
CA GLU A 220 -0.40 14.08 6.30
C GLU A 220 -1.09 14.91 5.21
N GLY A 221 -1.53 16.12 5.57
CA GLY A 221 -2.39 16.93 4.72
C GLY A 221 -3.90 16.67 4.89
N GLY A 222 -4.33 15.72 5.72
CA GLY A 222 -5.75 15.54 6.10
C GLY A 222 -6.58 14.63 5.18
N GLU A 223 -5.92 13.84 4.33
CA GLU A 223 -6.57 12.82 3.48
C GLU A 223 -7.00 11.65 4.36
N ALA A 224 -8.18 11.11 4.11
CA ALA A 224 -8.72 10.00 4.86
C ALA A 224 -9.37 8.97 3.93
N TYR A 225 -9.17 7.70 4.23
CA TYR A 225 -9.97 6.63 3.63
C TYR A 225 -10.51 5.69 4.68
N ALA A 226 -11.63 5.07 4.33
CA ALA A 226 -12.22 3.95 5.04
C ALA A 226 -12.74 2.93 4.03
N LEU A 227 -12.38 1.67 4.21
CA LEU A 227 -12.78 0.55 3.37
C LEU A 227 -13.31 -0.57 4.25
N ALA A 228 -14.32 -1.30 3.78
CA ALA A 228 -14.74 -2.55 4.36
C ALA A 228 -15.02 -3.58 3.25
N GLY A 229 -14.94 -4.85 3.62
CA GLY A 229 -15.09 -5.90 2.63
C GLY A 229 -15.19 -7.28 3.23
N VAL A 230 -15.27 -8.24 2.31
CA VAL A 230 -15.26 -9.67 2.60
C VAL A 230 -14.06 -10.28 1.90
N SER A 231 -13.31 -11.12 2.60
CA SER A 231 -12.30 -11.99 1.98
C SER A 231 -12.74 -13.45 2.09
N ILE A 232 -12.27 -14.27 1.16
CA ILE A 232 -12.38 -15.73 1.22
C ILE A 232 -10.98 -16.29 1.05
N TYR A 233 -10.48 -16.97 2.08
CA TYR A 233 -9.26 -17.77 2.02
C TYR A 233 -9.60 -19.18 1.52
N PHE A 234 -8.77 -19.71 0.64
CA PHE A 234 -8.95 -21.03 0.04
C PHE A 234 -7.62 -21.76 -0.14
N GLY A 235 -7.69 -23.07 -0.36
CA GLY A 235 -6.51 -23.92 -0.49
C GLY A 235 -5.77 -24.14 0.83
N GLY A 236 -4.68 -24.92 0.77
CA GLY A 236 -3.96 -25.36 1.96
C GLY A 236 -4.83 -26.18 2.94
N LYS A 237 -4.33 -26.37 4.16
CA LYS A 237 -5.12 -26.98 5.25
C LYS A 237 -6.09 -25.96 5.86
N SER A 238 -7.11 -26.48 6.53
CA SER A 238 -7.94 -25.71 7.45
C SER A 238 -7.09 -25.07 8.55
N LYS A 239 -7.25 -23.76 8.76
CA LYS A 239 -6.39 -22.93 9.62
C LYS A 239 -7.20 -21.82 10.28
N SER A 240 -6.72 -21.32 11.42
CA SER A 240 -7.19 -20.06 11.99
C SER A 240 -6.66 -18.85 11.21
N LEU A 241 -7.27 -17.68 11.38
CA LEU A 241 -6.88 -16.46 10.65
C LEU A 241 -5.39 -16.10 10.85
N ILE A 242 -4.88 -16.19 12.08
CA ILE A 242 -3.46 -15.94 12.36
C ILE A 242 -2.54 -16.88 11.57
N ARG A 243 -2.95 -18.15 11.40
CA ARG A 243 -2.20 -19.14 10.63
C ARG A 243 -2.29 -18.84 9.13
N ARG A 244 -3.45 -18.40 8.62
CA ARG A 244 -3.59 -17.91 7.23
C ARG A 244 -2.62 -16.75 6.95
N HIS A 245 -2.60 -15.72 7.81
CA HIS A 245 -1.71 -14.57 7.65
C HIS A 245 -0.20 -14.91 7.79
N ARG A 246 0.16 -16.02 8.46
CA ARG A 246 1.56 -16.42 8.67
C ARG A 246 2.04 -17.53 7.73
N GLU A 247 1.17 -18.10 6.90
CA GLU A 247 1.53 -19.21 6.00
C GLU A 247 1.08 -18.97 4.57
N ASP A 248 -0.12 -18.42 4.39
CA ASP A 248 -0.80 -18.41 3.09
C ASP A 248 -0.77 -17.03 2.43
N ASP A 249 -0.78 -15.97 3.25
CA ASP A 249 -0.95 -14.59 2.82
C ASP A 249 0.04 -13.71 3.57
N PRO A 250 1.31 -13.61 3.10
CA PRO A 250 2.18 -12.53 3.56
C PRO A 250 1.41 -11.22 3.55
N PRO A 251 1.34 -10.49 4.68
CA PRO A 251 0.69 -9.20 4.72
C PRO A 251 1.22 -8.31 3.60
N ILE A 252 0.30 -7.99 2.67
CA ILE A 252 0.51 -7.11 1.53
C ILE A 252 1.21 -5.85 2.02
N ALA A 253 2.51 -5.79 1.74
CA ALA A 253 3.25 -4.57 1.77
C ALA A 253 2.82 -3.74 0.54
N ASN A 254 1.75 -2.98 0.73
CA ASN A 254 1.89 -1.54 0.54
C ASN A 254 1.95 -0.91 -0.89
N VAL A 255 1.63 -1.59 -1.98
CA VAL A 255 1.51 -0.90 -3.29
C VAL A 255 0.11 -1.04 -3.93
N MET A 256 -0.50 -2.22 -3.82
CA MET A 256 -1.72 -2.54 -4.56
C MET A 256 -3.03 -2.49 -3.76
N THR A 257 -3.00 -2.42 -2.43
CA THR A 257 -4.25 -2.18 -1.70
C THR A 257 -4.80 -0.84 -2.17
N LEU A 258 -6.09 -0.76 -2.41
CA LEU A 258 -6.80 0.48 -2.74
C LEU A 258 -6.37 1.74 -1.96
N GLY A 259 -5.95 1.57 -0.70
CA GLY A 259 -5.37 2.65 0.11
C GLY A 259 -3.95 3.07 -0.30
N GLY A 260 -3.13 2.22 -0.90
CA GLY A 260 -1.80 2.53 -1.45
C GLY A 260 -1.86 3.26 -2.80
N LEU A 261 -2.80 2.89 -3.67
CA LEU A 261 -3.04 3.60 -4.94
C LEU A 261 -3.82 4.90 -4.70
N GLY A 262 -4.88 4.87 -3.89
CA GLY A 262 -5.63 6.08 -3.52
C GLY A 262 -4.75 7.14 -2.83
N PHE A 263 -3.68 6.74 -2.13
CA PHE A 263 -2.75 7.66 -1.46
C PHE A 263 -1.63 8.16 -2.37
N SER A 264 -1.26 7.39 -3.39
CA SER A 264 -0.30 7.83 -4.40
C SER A 264 -0.98 8.82 -5.37
N LEU A 265 -2.28 8.63 -5.62
CA LEU A 265 -3.09 9.42 -6.54
C LEU A 265 -3.76 10.63 -5.86
N GLY A 266 -4.20 10.48 -4.60
CA GLY A 266 -4.68 11.57 -3.75
C GLY A 266 -3.60 12.62 -3.44
N ALA A 267 -2.36 12.18 -3.20
CA ALA A 267 -1.22 13.09 -3.05
C ALA A 267 -0.97 13.88 -4.36
N ILE A 268 -1.06 13.25 -5.53
CA ILE A 268 -0.95 13.92 -6.84
C ILE A 268 -2.05 14.98 -7.03
N MET A 269 -3.25 14.75 -6.47
CA MET A 269 -4.36 15.69 -6.54
C MET A 269 -4.33 16.82 -5.50
N LYS A 270 -3.83 16.59 -4.29
CA LYS A 270 -3.72 17.64 -3.27
C LYS A 270 -2.73 18.75 -3.63
N PHE A 271 -1.81 18.49 -4.56
CA PHE A 271 -1.00 19.55 -5.18
C PHE A 271 -1.84 20.59 -5.95
N LYS A 272 -3.07 20.25 -6.35
CA LYS A 272 -4.00 21.17 -7.00
C LYS A 272 -4.65 22.15 -6.01
N GLN A 273 -4.89 21.74 -4.76
CA GLN A 273 -5.40 22.63 -3.71
C GLN A 273 -4.37 23.68 -3.25
N HIS A 274 -3.06 23.39 -3.32
CA HIS A 274 -2.02 24.40 -3.13
C HIS A 274 -1.81 25.31 -4.35
N LYS A 275 -2.31 24.93 -5.52
CA LYS A 275 -2.24 25.72 -6.75
C LYS A 275 -3.32 26.81 -6.83
N ASP A 276 -4.38 26.69 -6.05
CA ASP A 276 -5.55 27.58 -6.15
C ASP A 276 -5.43 28.92 -5.39
N ASN A 277 -4.33 29.19 -4.62
CA ASN A 277 -3.89 30.58 -4.28
C ASN A 277 -2.68 30.65 -3.31
N PRO A 278 -1.85 31.73 -3.32
CA PRO A 278 -1.32 32.54 -4.42
C PRO A 278 0.18 32.86 -4.24
N THR A 279 1.05 32.58 -5.21
CA THR A 279 2.15 33.45 -5.68
C THR A 279 3.13 32.60 -6.48
N GLN A 280 3.60 33.18 -7.58
CA GLN A 280 4.59 32.67 -8.53
C GLN A 280 4.03 31.91 -9.75
N GLN A 281 3.61 32.71 -10.73
CA GLN A 281 3.96 32.47 -12.13
C GLN A 281 5.50 32.58 -12.29
N PRO A 282 6.14 31.87 -13.25
CA PRO A 282 5.90 32.13 -14.67
C PRO A 282 6.03 30.94 -15.63
N ASN A 283 5.10 30.89 -16.59
CA ASN A 283 5.54 30.69 -17.97
C ASN A 283 4.89 31.78 -18.82
N GLY A 284 5.72 32.73 -19.21
CA GLY A 284 5.31 33.99 -19.82
C GLY A 284 6.29 35.08 -19.47
N THR A 285 7.51 35.01 -20.00
CA THR A 285 8.26 36.23 -20.28
C THR A 285 7.52 36.92 -21.42
N PRO A 286 6.79 38.04 -21.22
CA PRO A 286 6.53 38.91 -22.36
C PRO A 286 7.90 39.42 -22.83
N PRO A 287 8.18 39.48 -24.15
CA PRO A 287 9.33 40.26 -24.60
C PRO A 287 9.20 41.65 -23.99
N SER A 288 10.28 42.07 -23.33
CA SER A 288 10.47 43.38 -22.73
C SER A 288 9.82 44.47 -23.58
N LEU A 289 8.92 45.25 -22.98
CA LEU A 289 8.48 46.52 -23.53
C LEU A 289 9.74 47.38 -23.73
N GLN A 290 10.25 47.44 -24.96
CA GLN A 290 11.23 48.44 -25.32
C GLN A 290 10.57 49.80 -25.12
N ILE A 291 11.14 50.58 -24.22
CA ILE A 291 10.79 51.97 -23.98
C ILE A 291 10.92 52.68 -25.33
N LEU A 292 9.78 53.08 -25.89
CA LEU A 292 9.69 53.99 -27.00
C LEU A 292 10.22 55.34 -26.52
N SER A 293 11.44 55.70 -26.91
CA SER A 293 11.89 57.09 -26.84
C SER A 293 11.04 57.92 -27.79
N LEU A 294 10.28 58.88 -27.25
CA LEU A 294 9.57 59.88 -28.03
C LEU A 294 10.57 60.81 -28.75
N PRO A 295 10.17 61.40 -29.90
CA PRO A 295 11.05 62.17 -30.77
C PRO A 295 11.40 63.54 -30.16
N GLN A 296 12.46 64.14 -30.69
CA GLN A 296 13.11 65.40 -30.28
C GLN A 296 12.15 66.54 -29.91
#